data_AF-A0A0G0Q1R9-F1
#
_entry.id   AF-A0A0G0Q1R9-F1
#
_cell.length_a   1.000
_cell.length_b   1.000
_cell.length_c   1.000
_cell.angle_alpha   90.00
_cell.angle_beta   90.00
_cell.angle_gamma   90.00
#
_symmetry.space_group_name_H-M   'P 1'
#
loop_
_entity.id
_entity.type
_entity.pdbx_description
1 polymer ?
#
loop_
_entity_poly.entity_id
_entity_poly.type
_entity_poly.pdbx_seq_one_letter_code
_entity_poly.pdbx_strand_id
1 'polypeptide(L)'
;MGVEKNSIDMILRRRGFTCTSKNPRENLIFPKGFSKKSEDYYYRLLKKYSFRLFLRDLIKFRDSFEAKDLSKYCSLQTSTKYIRTMEKDGIIKRIKGGKFKLALEEVKSFGDTFEWVVAKIFEREFGCPAAWNLTLKEARSGGDFDVIAFMEGNLVYLELKSSPPKHVEQKEVSAFFERVFALKPDLAIFLEDTHLRMKDKIVVLFETALQERFGKSSLKKFPVRRLVKELFAVGERLYIINSHRDIVSNIGFCLKSFLQRDREDFWE
;
A
#
# COMPACT_ATOMS: atom_id res chain seq x y z
N MET A 1 14.72 1.56 29.99
CA MET A 1 14.77 0.23 29.34
C MET A 1 13.50 0.06 28.53
N GLY A 2 13.59 0.24 27.21
CA GLY A 2 12.44 0.41 26.33
C GLY A 2 11.75 -0.92 26.02
N VAL A 3 10.46 -1.00 26.36
CA VAL A 3 9.57 -2.05 25.84
C VAL A 3 9.00 -1.55 24.51
N GLU A 4 9.82 -1.51 23.46
CA GLU A 4 9.30 -1.60 22.09
C GLU A 4 9.15 -3.09 21.76
N LYS A 5 8.32 -3.80 22.53
CA LYS A 5 7.88 -5.15 22.16
C LYS A 5 6.80 -5.00 21.10
N ASN A 6 7.21 -5.17 19.83
CA ASN A 6 6.39 -5.39 18.64
C ASN A 6 4.94 -5.79 18.94
N SER A 7 4.01 -4.82 18.93
CA SER A 7 2.60 -5.06 19.22
C SER A 7 1.96 -6.00 18.19
N ILE A 8 2.34 -5.87 16.91
CA ILE A 8 1.79 -6.69 15.81
C ILE A 8 2.08 -8.18 15.99
N ASP A 9 3.30 -8.57 16.38
CA ASP A 9 3.65 -10.00 16.54
C ASP A 9 2.84 -10.64 17.67
N MET A 10 2.66 -9.92 18.78
CA MET A 10 1.86 -10.41 19.90
C MET A 10 0.38 -10.54 19.54
N ILE A 11 -0.15 -9.60 18.75
CA ILE A 11 -1.53 -9.67 18.23
C ILE A 11 -1.68 -10.89 17.32
N LEU A 12 -0.78 -11.07 16.36
CA LEU A 12 -0.79 -12.20 15.42
C LEU A 12 -0.65 -13.54 16.15
N ARG A 13 0.24 -13.63 17.14
CA ARG A 13 0.44 -14.84 17.95
C ARG A 13 -0.80 -15.26 18.71
N ARG A 14 -1.54 -14.30 19.29
CA ARG A 14 -2.82 -14.57 19.97
C ARG A 14 -3.91 -15.09 19.01
N ARG A 15 -3.75 -14.84 17.71
CA ARG A 15 -4.64 -15.32 16.64
C ARG A 15 -4.12 -16.61 15.98
N GLY A 16 -3.05 -17.20 16.52
CA GLY A 16 -2.48 -18.46 16.03
C GLY A 16 -1.47 -18.30 14.89
N PHE A 17 -0.94 -17.10 14.65
CA PHE A 17 0.04 -16.85 13.60
C PHE A 17 1.45 -16.60 14.15
N THR A 18 2.44 -17.18 13.47
CA THR A 18 3.86 -16.92 13.65
C THR A 18 4.35 -16.09 12.46
N CYS A 19 4.76 -14.84 12.73
CA CYS A 19 5.41 -14.00 11.74
C CYS A 19 6.87 -14.44 11.58
N THR A 20 7.23 -14.93 10.38
CA THR A 20 8.60 -15.40 10.07
C THR A 20 9.48 -14.29 9.51
N SER A 21 8.88 -13.29 8.87
CA SER A 21 9.53 -12.12 8.28
C SER A 21 8.55 -10.96 8.23
N LYS A 22 9.08 -9.74 8.39
CA LYS A 22 8.37 -8.46 8.19
C LYS A 22 9.37 -7.32 8.02
N ASN A 23 8.90 -6.23 7.45
CA ASN A 23 9.62 -4.97 7.27
C ASN A 23 11.00 -5.11 6.55
N PRO A 24 11.13 -5.93 5.49
CA PRO A 24 12.39 -6.14 4.78
C PRO A 24 12.85 -4.84 4.13
N ARG A 25 14.08 -4.37 4.39
CA ARG A 25 14.52 -3.05 3.88
C ARG A 25 15.28 -3.10 2.57
N GLU A 26 15.62 -4.29 2.11
CA GLU A 26 16.56 -4.57 1.02
C GLU A 26 16.07 -4.01 -0.33
N ASN A 27 14.75 -4.06 -0.54
CA ASN A 27 14.11 -3.67 -1.80
C ASN A 27 13.51 -2.25 -1.75
N LEU A 28 13.75 -1.50 -0.68
CA LEU A 28 13.32 -0.11 -0.58
C LEU A 28 14.16 0.80 -1.47
N ILE A 29 13.58 1.92 -1.91
CA ILE A 29 14.30 2.98 -2.63
C ILE A 29 15.30 3.76 -1.76
N PHE A 30 15.68 3.22 -0.60
CA PHE A 30 16.57 3.84 0.38
C PHE A 30 17.87 3.04 0.50
N PRO A 31 19.04 3.66 0.28
CA PRO A 31 20.34 3.05 0.54
C PRO A 31 20.49 2.54 1.98
N LYS A 32 21.38 1.58 2.19
CA LYS A 32 21.79 1.16 3.53
C LYS A 32 22.37 2.35 4.29
N GLY A 33 21.98 2.54 5.55
CA GLY A 33 22.42 3.68 6.37
C GLY A 33 21.73 5.01 6.04
N PHE A 34 20.59 4.99 5.35
CA PHE A 34 19.81 6.19 5.05
C PHE A 34 19.49 7.01 6.31
N SER A 35 19.82 8.30 6.31
CA SER A 35 19.58 9.14 7.48
C SER A 35 18.08 9.30 7.77
N LYS A 36 17.70 9.42 9.04
CA LYS A 36 16.29 9.68 9.43
C LYS A 36 15.75 10.95 8.75
N LYS A 37 16.56 11.99 8.61
CA LYS A 37 16.19 13.24 7.94
C LYS A 37 15.87 13.03 6.46
N SER A 38 16.67 12.21 5.76
CA SER A 38 16.41 11.84 4.37
C SER A 38 15.15 10.98 4.28
N GLU A 39 15.00 9.96 5.13
CA GLU A 39 13.80 9.12 5.18
C GLU A 39 12.52 9.97 5.37
N ASP A 40 12.53 10.94 6.29
CA ASP A 40 11.42 11.86 6.53
C ASP A 40 11.13 12.78 5.33
N TYR A 41 12.17 13.19 4.61
CA TYR A 41 12.01 13.96 3.38
C TYR A 41 11.32 13.13 2.29
N TYR A 42 11.77 11.90 2.04
CA TYR A 42 11.16 11.03 1.04
C TYR A 42 9.77 10.56 1.45
N TYR A 43 9.52 10.30 2.73
CA TYR A 43 8.17 10.01 3.24
C TYR A 43 7.17 11.10 2.82
N ARG A 44 7.51 12.38 3.04
CA ARG A 44 6.65 13.51 2.62
C ARG A 44 6.44 13.57 1.11
N LEU A 45 7.46 13.24 0.32
CA LEU A 45 7.32 13.18 -1.14
C LEU A 45 6.46 12.00 -1.58
N LEU A 46 6.62 10.83 -0.96
CA LEU A 46 5.89 9.59 -1.28
C LEU A 46 4.38 9.69 -1.02
N LYS A 47 3.92 10.63 -0.20
CA LYS A 47 2.49 10.95 -0.11
C LYS A 47 1.91 11.51 -1.42
N LYS A 48 2.74 12.12 -2.27
CA LYS A 48 2.32 12.69 -3.57
C LYS A 48 2.32 11.62 -4.66
N TYR A 49 1.18 11.41 -5.30
CA TYR A 49 1.05 10.45 -6.40
C TYR A 49 2.00 10.72 -7.57
N SER A 50 2.23 11.98 -7.93
CA SER A 50 3.18 12.34 -9.00
C SER A 50 4.61 11.91 -8.71
N PHE A 51 5.04 11.93 -7.43
CA PHE A 51 6.36 11.44 -7.05
C PHE A 51 6.45 9.91 -7.10
N ARG A 52 5.38 9.20 -6.72
CA ARG A 52 5.32 7.73 -6.86
C ARG A 52 5.38 7.31 -8.33
N LEU A 53 4.68 8.02 -9.22
CA LEU A 53 4.78 7.81 -10.67
C LEU A 53 6.19 8.10 -11.20
N PHE A 54 6.83 9.17 -10.74
CA PHE A 54 8.24 9.47 -11.06
C PHE A 54 9.17 8.32 -10.67
N LEU A 55 9.01 7.75 -9.46
CA LEU A 55 9.82 6.61 -9.02
C LEU A 55 9.57 5.35 -9.84
N ARG A 56 8.32 5.11 -10.26
CA ARG A 56 8.00 3.99 -11.15
C ARG A 56 8.68 4.11 -12.50
N ASP A 57 8.70 5.31 -13.10
CA ASP A 57 9.45 5.54 -14.34
C ASP A 57 10.96 5.40 -14.11
N LEU A 58 11.49 5.87 -12.98
CA LEU A 58 12.90 5.72 -12.61
C LEU A 58 13.31 4.25 -12.49
N ILE A 59 12.48 3.42 -11.85
CA ILE A 59 12.72 1.97 -11.73
C ILE A 59 12.61 1.29 -13.10
N LYS A 60 11.68 1.72 -13.95
CA LYS A 60 11.54 1.22 -15.32
C LYS A 60 12.78 1.52 -16.17
N PHE A 61 13.36 2.72 -16.06
CA PHE A 61 14.54 3.15 -16.80
C PHE A 61 15.86 3.01 -16.02
N ARG A 62 15.87 2.12 -15.01
CA ARG A 62 16.94 1.93 -14.01
C ARG A 62 18.37 1.92 -14.54
N ASP A 63 18.61 1.39 -15.74
CA ASP A 63 19.97 1.16 -16.24
C ASP A 63 20.59 2.41 -16.89
N SER A 64 19.75 3.31 -17.42
CA SER A 64 20.19 4.53 -18.08
C SER A 64 19.01 5.47 -18.33
N PHE A 65 19.01 6.67 -17.74
CA PHE A 65 18.00 7.69 -17.96
C PHE A 65 18.54 9.13 -17.88
N GLU A 66 17.79 10.07 -18.43
CA GLU A 66 17.94 11.51 -18.31
C GLU A 66 16.69 12.13 -17.64
N ALA A 67 16.77 13.41 -17.27
CA ALA A 67 15.65 14.11 -16.62
C ALA A 67 14.37 14.14 -17.47
N LYS A 68 14.51 14.21 -18.80
CA LYS A 68 13.39 14.21 -19.76
C LYS A 68 12.63 12.87 -19.80
N ASP A 69 13.32 11.77 -19.52
CA ASP A 69 12.70 10.44 -19.50
C ASP A 69 11.75 10.29 -18.30
N LEU A 70 11.97 11.10 -17.25
CA LEU A 70 11.21 11.10 -16.00
C LEU A 70 10.27 12.31 -15.85
N SER A 71 10.04 13.09 -16.91
CA SER A 71 9.19 14.29 -16.87
C SER A 71 7.76 14.06 -17.37
N LYS A 72 7.32 12.79 -17.46
CA LYS A 72 5.96 12.46 -17.92
C LYS A 72 4.88 12.93 -16.94
N TYR A 73 5.17 12.89 -15.65
CA TYR A 73 4.20 13.14 -14.57
C TYR A 73 4.57 14.33 -13.67
N CYS A 74 5.66 15.02 -13.99
CA CYS A 74 6.06 16.27 -13.35
C CYS A 74 6.89 17.12 -14.32
N SER A 75 7.03 18.42 -14.05
CA SER A 75 7.81 19.30 -14.92
C SER A 75 9.28 18.90 -14.97
N LEU A 76 9.97 19.18 -16.08
CA LEU A 76 11.41 18.92 -16.22
C LEU A 76 12.24 19.54 -15.10
N GLN A 77 11.86 20.73 -14.64
CA GLN A 77 12.47 21.40 -13.48
C GLN A 77 12.31 20.58 -12.20
N THR A 78 11.13 20.00 -11.98
CA THR A 78 10.84 19.13 -10.83
C THR A 78 11.62 17.82 -10.93
N SER A 79 11.62 17.15 -12.09
CA SER A 79 12.41 15.93 -12.34
C SER A 79 13.89 16.18 -12.09
N THR A 80 14.43 17.30 -12.57
CA THR A 80 15.83 17.70 -12.35
C THR A 80 16.14 17.90 -10.87
N LYS A 81 15.23 18.54 -10.11
CA LYS A 81 15.38 18.71 -8.65
C LYS A 81 15.38 17.37 -7.93
N TYR A 82 14.49 16.45 -8.31
CA TYR A 82 14.47 15.09 -7.74
C TYR A 82 15.76 14.33 -8.03
N ILE A 83 16.23 14.33 -9.28
CA ILE A 83 17.50 13.70 -9.69
C ILE A 83 18.67 14.25 -8.87
N ARG A 84 18.83 15.56 -8.76
CA ARG A 84 19.92 16.17 -7.96
C ARG A 84 19.88 15.73 -6.50
N THR A 85 18.68 15.65 -5.92
CA THR A 85 18.52 15.23 -4.52
C THR A 85 18.82 13.74 -4.36
N MET A 86 18.30 12.90 -5.26
CA MET A 86 18.53 11.45 -5.24
C MET A 86 19.97 11.06 -5.55
N GLU A 87 20.68 11.83 -6.37
CA GLU A 87 22.13 11.67 -6.62
C GLU A 87 22.92 11.97 -5.34
N LYS A 88 22.62 13.08 -4.67
CA LYS A 88 23.23 13.44 -3.39
C LYS A 88 22.97 12.39 -2.30
N ASP A 89 21.76 11.85 -2.26
CA ASP A 89 21.34 10.86 -1.29
C ASP A 89 21.75 9.42 -1.67
N GLY A 90 22.50 9.24 -2.77
CA GLY A 90 23.06 7.94 -3.18
C GLY A 90 22.05 6.93 -3.74
N ILE A 91 20.83 7.36 -4.05
CA ILE A 91 19.80 6.50 -4.66
C ILE A 91 20.10 6.25 -6.13
N ILE A 92 20.67 7.25 -6.81
CA ILE A 92 21.08 7.16 -8.21
C ILE A 92 22.54 7.57 -8.35
N LYS A 93 23.18 7.13 -9.44
CA LYS A 93 24.56 7.52 -9.77
C LYS A 93 24.67 8.00 -11.20
N ARG A 94 25.54 8.98 -11.42
CA ARG A 94 25.88 9.48 -12.75
C ARG A 94 26.70 8.46 -13.52
N ILE A 95 26.44 8.35 -14.82
CA ILE A 95 27.18 7.52 -15.76
C ILE A 95 27.65 8.37 -16.95
N LYS A 96 28.42 7.76 -17.88
CA LYS A 96 28.93 8.46 -19.07
C LYS A 96 27.79 9.06 -19.90
N GLY A 97 28.11 10.17 -20.61
CA GLY A 97 27.15 10.83 -21.50
C GLY A 97 26.09 11.68 -20.79
N GLY A 98 26.32 12.09 -19.53
CA GLY A 98 25.39 12.94 -18.78
C GLY A 98 24.13 12.24 -18.27
N LYS A 99 24.09 10.90 -18.32
CA LYS A 99 22.97 10.07 -17.89
C LYS A 99 23.13 9.60 -16.44
N PHE A 100 22.09 8.97 -15.92
CA PHE A 100 22.02 8.40 -14.58
C PHE A 100 21.58 6.94 -14.64
N LYS A 101 21.91 6.18 -13.59
CA LYS A 101 21.36 4.85 -13.32
C LYS A 101 20.94 4.73 -11.86
N LEU A 102 19.98 3.86 -11.57
CA LEU A 102 19.62 3.48 -10.21
C LEU A 102 20.83 2.80 -9.55
N ALA A 103 21.21 3.25 -8.35
CA ALA A 103 22.33 2.69 -7.60
C ALA A 103 21.93 1.45 -6.78
N LEU A 104 20.62 1.28 -6.54
CA LEU A 104 20.04 0.21 -5.72
C LEU A 104 19.64 -0.97 -6.61
N GLU A 105 20.50 -1.97 -6.72
CA GLU A 105 20.32 -3.08 -7.66
C GLU A 105 19.15 -4.00 -7.29
N GLU A 106 18.87 -4.17 -6.01
CA GLU A 106 17.78 -5.00 -5.48
C GLU A 106 16.38 -4.43 -5.75
N VAL A 107 16.26 -3.11 -5.95
CA VAL A 107 14.97 -2.47 -6.17
C VAL A 107 14.47 -2.79 -7.57
N LYS A 108 13.60 -3.80 -7.72
CA LYS A 108 13.01 -4.21 -9.02
C LYS A 108 11.64 -3.60 -9.28
N SER A 109 10.93 -3.23 -8.23
CA SER A 109 9.57 -2.70 -8.31
C SER A 109 9.36 -1.58 -7.29
N PHE A 110 8.26 -0.84 -7.43
CA PHE A 110 7.87 0.17 -6.44
C PHE A 110 7.04 -0.43 -5.28
N GLY A 111 6.63 -1.71 -5.37
CA GLY A 111 5.71 -2.36 -4.41
C GLY A 111 6.15 -2.22 -2.96
N ASP A 112 7.37 -2.68 -2.66
CA ASP A 112 7.93 -2.73 -1.30
C ASP A 112 8.04 -1.31 -0.69
N THR A 113 8.38 -0.32 -1.53
CA THR A 113 8.40 1.09 -1.08
C THR A 113 6.99 1.63 -0.85
N PHE A 114 6.00 1.17 -1.61
CA PHE A 114 4.60 1.54 -1.41
C PHE A 114 4.02 0.92 -0.14
N GLU A 115 4.34 -0.33 0.15
CA GLU A 115 4.01 -1.01 1.41
C GLU A 115 4.59 -0.26 2.60
N TRP A 116 5.87 0.08 2.53
CA TRP A 116 6.53 0.87 3.55
C TRP A 116 5.86 2.23 3.78
N VAL A 117 5.51 2.99 2.73
CA VAL A 117 4.88 4.31 2.93
C VAL A 117 3.50 4.17 3.57
N VAL A 118 2.73 3.15 3.21
CA VAL A 118 1.41 2.91 3.82
C VAL A 118 1.54 2.53 5.29
N ALA A 119 2.49 1.65 5.64
CA ALA A 119 2.76 1.37 7.06
C ALA A 119 3.18 2.63 7.83
N LYS A 120 4.01 3.49 7.23
CA LYS A 120 4.38 4.78 7.85
C LYS A 120 3.22 5.77 7.96
N ILE A 121 2.21 5.69 7.09
CA ILE A 121 0.99 6.48 7.24
C ILE A 121 0.23 6.04 8.50
N PHE A 122 0.07 4.73 8.74
CA PHE A 122 -0.54 4.23 9.98
C PHE A 122 0.22 4.71 11.22
N GLU A 123 1.55 4.55 11.23
CA GLU A 123 2.37 4.93 12.39
C GLU A 123 2.37 6.44 12.65
N ARG A 124 2.53 7.26 11.59
CA ARG A 124 2.81 8.70 11.73
C ARG A 124 1.57 9.58 11.72
N GLU A 125 0.55 9.20 10.95
CA GLU A 125 -0.66 10.02 10.76
C GLU A 125 -1.82 9.52 11.63
N PHE A 126 -1.82 8.23 12.01
CA PHE A 126 -2.88 7.62 12.80
C PHE A 126 -2.42 7.06 14.15
N GLY A 127 -1.12 7.13 14.48
CA GLY A 127 -0.58 6.61 15.74
C GLY A 127 -0.75 5.10 15.92
N CYS A 128 -1.02 4.38 14.83
CA CYS A 128 -1.31 2.94 14.84
C CYS A 128 -0.02 2.15 14.57
N PRO A 129 0.33 1.17 15.41
CA PRO A 129 1.39 0.24 15.08
C PRO A 129 1.08 -0.47 13.77
N ALA A 130 2.10 -0.61 12.91
CA ALA A 130 1.98 -1.28 11.63
C ALA A 130 3.24 -2.11 11.32
N ALA A 131 3.05 -3.11 10.49
CA ALA A 131 4.10 -3.90 9.87
C ALA A 131 3.73 -4.10 8.40
N TRP A 132 4.72 -4.36 7.58
CA TRP A 132 4.54 -4.53 6.14
C TRP A 132 5.37 -5.68 5.61
N ASN A 133 4.96 -6.22 4.45
CA ASN A 133 5.54 -7.39 3.81
C ASN A 133 5.73 -8.56 4.79
N LEU A 134 4.63 -8.99 5.42
CA LEU A 134 4.67 -10.04 6.43
C LEU A 134 4.48 -11.42 5.82
N THR A 135 5.36 -12.36 6.18
CA THR A 135 5.13 -13.79 5.92
C THR A 135 4.61 -14.45 7.19
N LEU A 136 3.45 -15.12 7.10
CA LEU A 136 2.80 -15.81 8.22
C LEU A 136 2.77 -17.31 7.97
N LYS A 137 3.37 -18.11 8.86
CA LYS A 137 3.57 -19.55 8.67
C LYS A 137 2.25 -20.33 8.54
N GLU A 138 1.23 -19.96 9.28
CA GLU A 138 -0.04 -20.68 9.38
C GLU A 138 -1.09 -20.18 8.37
N ALA A 139 -0.79 -19.13 7.59
CA ALA A 139 -1.67 -18.63 6.56
C ALA A 139 -1.64 -19.55 5.33
N ARG A 140 -2.67 -20.39 5.18
CA ARG A 140 -2.81 -21.35 4.07
C ARG A 140 -2.95 -20.70 2.68
N SER A 141 -3.26 -19.41 2.62
CA SER A 141 -3.45 -18.66 1.38
C SER A 141 -2.18 -18.55 0.53
N GLY A 142 -1.00 -18.75 1.14
CA GLY A 142 0.29 -18.47 0.51
C GLY A 142 0.51 -16.96 0.25
N GLY A 143 1.76 -16.60 -0.04
CA GLY A 143 2.18 -15.22 -0.29
C GLY A 143 2.29 -14.36 0.98
N ASP A 144 2.76 -13.14 0.78
CA ASP A 144 2.96 -12.17 1.85
C ASP A 144 1.72 -11.31 2.10
N PHE A 145 1.64 -10.73 3.29
CA PHE A 145 0.63 -9.74 3.67
C PHE A 145 1.26 -8.35 3.57
N ASP A 146 0.77 -7.54 2.63
CA ASP A 146 1.38 -6.25 2.29
C ASP A 146 1.47 -5.29 3.48
N VAL A 147 0.37 -5.01 4.18
CA VAL A 147 0.39 -4.20 5.42
C VAL A 147 -0.62 -4.73 6.44
N ILE A 148 -0.16 -4.91 7.69
CA ILE A 148 -1.01 -5.19 8.85
C ILE A 148 -0.81 -4.08 9.88
N ALA A 149 -1.91 -3.48 10.33
CA ALA A 149 -1.92 -2.46 11.37
C ALA A 149 -2.88 -2.82 12.50
N PHE A 150 -2.72 -2.14 13.64
CA PHE A 150 -3.61 -2.30 14.79
C PHE A 150 -4.14 -0.95 15.25
N MET A 151 -5.46 -0.82 15.27
CA MET A 151 -6.17 0.42 15.56
C MET A 151 -7.29 0.17 16.57
N GLU A 152 -7.20 0.77 17.76
CA GLU A 152 -8.27 0.72 18.78
C GLU A 152 -8.81 -0.70 19.07
N GLY A 153 -7.94 -1.70 19.17
CA GLY A 153 -8.35 -3.09 19.40
C GLY A 153 -8.64 -3.90 18.14
N ASN A 154 -8.70 -3.26 16.98
CA ASN A 154 -9.05 -3.86 15.69
C ASN A 154 -7.81 -4.16 14.84
N LEU A 155 -7.76 -5.37 14.29
CA LEU A 155 -6.77 -5.77 13.30
C LEU A 155 -7.17 -5.26 11.92
N VAL A 156 -6.30 -4.44 11.33
CA VAL A 156 -6.47 -3.88 9.98
C VAL A 156 -5.51 -4.56 9.03
N TYR A 157 -6.01 -5.03 7.89
CA TYR A 157 -5.19 -5.59 6.81
C TYR A 157 -5.39 -4.77 5.54
N LEU A 158 -4.30 -4.45 4.86
CA LEU A 158 -4.32 -3.82 3.55
C LEU A 158 -3.59 -4.67 2.53
N GLU A 159 -4.23 -4.84 1.37
CA GLU A 159 -3.61 -5.32 0.14
C GLU A 159 -3.37 -4.12 -0.76
N LEU A 160 -2.16 -4.00 -1.29
CA LEU A 160 -1.69 -2.87 -2.05
C LEU A 160 -1.38 -3.27 -3.49
N LYS A 161 -1.83 -2.45 -4.44
CA LYS A 161 -1.44 -2.59 -5.84
C LYS A 161 -0.79 -1.31 -6.32
N SER A 162 0.48 -1.40 -6.72
CA SER A 162 1.23 -0.27 -7.30
C SER A 162 1.05 -0.17 -8.82
N SER A 163 0.41 -1.16 -9.45
CA SER A 163 0.05 -1.18 -10.86
C SER A 163 -1.27 -0.44 -11.11
N PRO A 164 -1.55 0.02 -12.35
CA PRO A 164 -2.84 0.62 -12.70
C PRO A 164 -3.95 -0.45 -12.85
N PRO A 165 -5.24 -0.07 -12.78
CA PRO A 165 -6.37 -1.02 -12.78
C PRO A 165 -6.37 -2.04 -13.90
N LYS A 166 -5.96 -1.62 -15.09
CA LYS A 166 -5.90 -2.48 -16.27
C LYS A 166 -4.94 -3.67 -16.13
N HIS A 167 -3.99 -3.62 -15.20
CA HIS A 167 -3.04 -4.69 -14.94
C HIS A 167 -3.42 -5.55 -13.73
N VAL A 168 -4.49 -5.19 -13.00
CA VAL A 168 -4.99 -6.03 -11.91
C VAL A 168 -5.82 -7.17 -12.51
N GLU A 169 -5.45 -8.40 -12.14
CA GLU A 169 -6.07 -9.62 -12.62
C GLU A 169 -7.03 -10.23 -11.58
N GLN A 170 -7.99 -11.03 -12.05
CA GLN A 170 -8.97 -11.71 -11.18
C GLN A 170 -8.29 -12.55 -10.08
N LYS A 171 -7.21 -13.25 -10.43
CA LYS A 171 -6.44 -14.09 -9.50
C LYS A 171 -5.89 -13.31 -8.31
N GLU A 172 -5.57 -12.02 -8.49
CA GLU A 172 -5.05 -11.18 -7.40
C GLU A 172 -6.15 -10.79 -6.42
N VAL A 173 -7.36 -10.48 -6.92
CA VAL A 173 -8.53 -10.23 -6.07
C VAL A 173 -8.95 -11.51 -5.33
N SER A 174 -8.92 -12.66 -6.00
CA SER A 174 -9.18 -13.95 -5.36
C SER A 174 -8.14 -14.27 -4.27
N ALA A 175 -6.86 -14.01 -4.51
CA ALA A 175 -5.80 -14.19 -3.52
C ALA A 175 -5.94 -13.22 -2.33
N PHE A 176 -6.37 -11.98 -2.57
CA PHE A 176 -6.72 -11.05 -1.50
C PHE A 176 -7.82 -11.62 -0.60
N PHE A 177 -8.90 -12.15 -1.17
CA PHE A 177 -9.94 -12.80 -0.39
C PHE A 177 -9.41 -14.00 0.40
N GLU A 178 -8.56 -14.85 -0.18
CA GLU A 178 -7.92 -15.95 0.56
C GLU A 178 -7.14 -15.44 1.78
N ARG A 179 -6.37 -14.36 1.64
CA ARG A 179 -5.67 -13.72 2.77
C ARG A 179 -6.64 -13.15 3.81
N VAL A 180 -7.72 -12.49 3.38
CA VAL A 180 -8.77 -11.99 4.29
C VAL A 180 -9.40 -13.15 5.08
N PHE A 181 -9.71 -14.29 4.45
CA PHE A 181 -10.30 -15.44 5.15
C PHE A 181 -9.31 -16.18 6.04
N ALA A 182 -8.03 -16.22 5.67
CA ALA A 182 -6.98 -16.76 6.51
C ALA A 182 -6.80 -15.91 7.77
N LEU A 183 -6.59 -14.60 7.62
CA LEU A 183 -6.27 -13.69 8.72
C LEU A 183 -7.49 -13.27 9.55
N LYS A 184 -8.67 -13.24 8.92
CA LYS A 184 -9.95 -12.75 9.47
C LYS A 184 -9.83 -11.36 10.11
N PRO A 185 -9.24 -10.36 9.43
CA PRO A 185 -9.05 -9.04 10.01
C PRO A 185 -10.41 -8.42 10.36
N ASP A 186 -10.41 -7.49 11.33
CA ASP A 186 -11.61 -6.75 11.68
C ASP A 186 -11.97 -5.77 10.55
N LEU A 187 -10.95 -5.18 9.93
CA LEU A 187 -11.04 -4.30 8.75
C LEU A 187 -10.06 -4.75 7.66
N ALA A 188 -10.55 -4.87 6.43
CA ALA A 188 -9.75 -5.11 5.23
C ALA A 188 -9.84 -3.93 4.26
N ILE A 189 -8.73 -3.57 3.63
CA ILE A 189 -8.68 -2.50 2.61
C ILE A 189 -7.91 -3.01 1.40
N PHE A 190 -8.52 -2.94 0.22
CA PHE A 190 -7.81 -3.08 -1.04
C PHE A 190 -7.49 -1.69 -1.57
N LEU A 191 -6.22 -1.34 -1.63
CA LEU A 191 -5.74 0.00 -2.00
C LEU A 191 -4.92 -0.07 -3.29
N GLU A 192 -5.42 0.59 -4.31
CA GLU A 192 -4.73 0.73 -5.59
C GLU A 192 -4.05 2.10 -5.72
N ASP A 193 -2.75 2.14 -6.02
CA ASP A 193 -2.00 3.37 -6.25
C ASP A 193 -2.30 3.97 -7.64
N THR A 194 -3.49 4.53 -7.76
CA THR A 194 -3.98 5.12 -8.99
C THR A 194 -4.86 6.34 -8.75
N HIS A 195 -4.90 7.22 -9.74
CA HIS A 195 -5.93 8.25 -9.86
C HIS A 195 -7.01 7.88 -10.89
N LEU A 196 -6.89 6.71 -11.52
CA LEU A 196 -7.85 6.22 -12.51
C LEU A 196 -9.13 5.72 -11.83
N ARG A 197 -10.19 5.66 -12.62
CA ARG A 197 -11.48 5.11 -12.22
C ARG A 197 -11.36 3.60 -11.99
N MET A 198 -11.84 3.13 -10.85
CA MET A 198 -11.83 1.73 -10.42
C MET A 198 -13.15 1.01 -10.73
N LYS A 199 -14.26 1.76 -10.90
CA LYS A 199 -15.61 1.19 -11.08
C LYS A 199 -15.68 0.12 -12.18
N ASP A 200 -15.03 0.37 -13.32
CA ASP A 200 -15.24 -0.43 -14.52
C ASP A 200 -14.32 -1.65 -14.57
N LYS A 201 -13.36 -1.75 -13.64
CA LYS A 201 -12.38 -2.84 -13.61
C LYS A 201 -12.30 -3.47 -12.22
N ILE A 202 -11.77 -2.76 -11.23
CA ILE A 202 -11.55 -3.32 -9.89
C ILE A 202 -12.86 -3.75 -9.24
N VAL A 203 -13.89 -2.89 -9.27
CA VAL A 203 -15.19 -3.23 -8.67
C VAL A 203 -15.80 -4.48 -9.34
N VAL A 204 -15.70 -4.58 -10.68
CA VAL A 204 -16.16 -5.76 -11.42
C VAL A 204 -15.41 -7.03 -10.99
N LEU A 205 -14.08 -6.97 -10.84
CA LEU A 205 -13.29 -8.12 -10.35
C LEU A 205 -13.73 -8.57 -8.95
N PHE A 206 -14.05 -7.61 -8.07
CA PHE A 206 -14.57 -7.88 -6.73
C PHE A 206 -15.95 -8.53 -6.78
N GLU A 207 -16.86 -8.01 -7.60
CA GLU A 207 -18.19 -8.60 -7.81
C GLU A 207 -18.08 -10.04 -8.33
N THR A 208 -17.20 -10.27 -9.30
CA THR A 208 -16.91 -11.62 -9.82
C THR A 208 -16.36 -12.53 -8.73
N ALA A 209 -15.36 -12.09 -7.94
CA ALA A 209 -14.79 -12.90 -6.87
C ALA A 209 -15.82 -13.26 -5.78
N LEU A 210 -16.72 -12.34 -5.44
CA LEU A 210 -17.81 -12.59 -4.50
C LEU A 210 -18.80 -13.62 -5.05
N GLN A 211 -19.14 -13.54 -6.33
CA GLN A 211 -20.03 -14.50 -6.99
C GLN A 211 -19.41 -15.89 -7.10
N GLU A 212 -18.14 -15.98 -7.45
CA GLU A 212 -17.39 -17.25 -7.52
C GLU A 212 -17.34 -17.93 -6.15
N ARG A 213 -17.15 -17.16 -5.07
CA ARG A 213 -17.01 -17.71 -3.72
C ARG A 213 -18.33 -18.02 -3.01
N PHE A 214 -19.33 -17.15 -3.16
CA PHE A 214 -20.57 -17.19 -2.37
C PHE A 214 -21.83 -17.43 -3.21
N GLY A 215 -21.66 -17.69 -4.51
CA GLY A 215 -22.76 -17.92 -5.45
C GLY A 215 -23.39 -16.64 -6.01
N LYS A 216 -24.29 -16.80 -6.98
CA LYS A 216 -24.88 -15.69 -7.75
C LYS A 216 -25.67 -14.68 -6.90
N SER A 217 -26.23 -15.11 -5.78
CA SER A 217 -26.99 -14.25 -4.86
C SER A 217 -26.10 -13.44 -3.92
N SER A 218 -24.78 -13.66 -3.93
CA SER A 218 -23.81 -12.97 -3.07
C SER A 218 -23.89 -11.46 -3.16
N LEU A 219 -24.09 -10.89 -4.35
CA LEU A 219 -24.19 -9.43 -4.53
C LEU A 219 -25.44 -8.82 -3.88
N LYS A 220 -26.46 -9.62 -3.55
CA LYS A 220 -27.58 -9.17 -2.72
C LYS A 220 -27.19 -9.07 -1.25
N LYS A 221 -26.34 -9.98 -0.77
CA LYS A 221 -25.88 -10.05 0.62
C LYS A 221 -24.68 -9.14 0.91
N PHE A 222 -23.79 -9.01 -0.08
CA PHE A 222 -22.54 -8.25 -0.01
C PHE A 222 -22.40 -7.34 -1.24
N PRO A 223 -23.32 -6.37 -1.42
CA PRO A 223 -23.23 -5.45 -2.55
C PRO A 223 -21.95 -4.61 -2.44
N VAL A 224 -21.29 -4.38 -3.58
CA VAL A 224 -20.19 -3.42 -3.67
C VAL A 224 -20.79 -2.01 -3.81
N ARG A 225 -20.88 -1.29 -2.70
CA ARG A 225 -21.52 0.03 -2.65
C ARG A 225 -20.49 1.13 -2.80
N ARG A 226 -20.77 2.11 -3.66
CA ARG A 226 -19.98 3.34 -3.72
C ARG A 226 -20.34 4.22 -2.53
N LEU A 227 -19.35 4.62 -1.75
CA LEU A 227 -19.53 5.57 -0.64
C LEU A 227 -19.31 6.99 -1.13
N VAL A 228 -18.14 7.27 -1.73
CA VAL A 228 -17.82 8.59 -2.26
C VAL A 228 -16.77 8.48 -3.36
N LYS A 229 -17.02 9.09 -4.54
CA LYS A 229 -16.08 9.05 -5.67
C LYS A 229 -15.57 7.61 -5.89
N GLU A 230 -14.26 7.39 -5.95
CA GLU A 230 -13.63 6.07 -6.13
C GLU A 230 -13.36 5.36 -4.79
N LEU A 231 -14.26 5.50 -3.82
CA LEU A 231 -14.23 4.77 -2.56
C LEU A 231 -15.48 3.90 -2.48
N PHE A 232 -15.26 2.59 -2.33
CA PHE A 232 -16.33 1.58 -2.29
C PHE A 232 -16.20 0.74 -1.02
N ALA A 233 -17.30 0.11 -0.62
CA ALA A 233 -17.35 -0.82 0.49
C ALA A 233 -18.07 -2.12 0.09
N VAL A 234 -17.64 -3.23 0.67
CA VAL A 234 -18.28 -4.54 0.60
C VAL A 234 -18.68 -4.93 2.02
N GLY A 235 -19.98 -4.95 2.28
CA GLY A 235 -20.50 -5.04 3.64
C GLY A 235 -20.03 -3.85 4.49
N GLU A 236 -19.52 -4.15 5.69
CA GLU A 236 -19.11 -3.16 6.70
C GLU A 236 -17.62 -3.22 7.05
N ARG A 237 -16.89 -4.20 6.50
CA ARG A 237 -15.52 -4.54 6.93
C ARG A 237 -14.49 -4.53 5.82
N LEU A 238 -14.89 -4.27 4.57
CA LEU A 238 -13.99 -4.28 3.43
C LEU A 238 -14.18 -3.02 2.60
N TYR A 239 -13.10 -2.29 2.36
CA TYR A 239 -13.09 -1.11 1.51
C TYR A 239 -12.20 -1.30 0.27
N ILE A 240 -12.61 -0.71 -0.84
CA ILE A 240 -11.84 -0.64 -2.09
C ILE A 240 -11.58 0.83 -2.35
N ILE A 241 -10.30 1.23 -2.30
CA ILE A 241 -9.89 2.63 -2.39
C ILE A 241 -8.77 2.81 -3.40
N ASN A 242 -8.62 4.04 -3.90
CA ASN A 242 -7.45 4.43 -4.66
C ASN A 242 -6.67 5.54 -3.95
N SER A 243 -5.58 6.01 -4.56
CA SER A 243 -4.76 7.08 -4.02
C SER A 243 -5.16 8.48 -4.48
N HIS A 244 -6.29 8.62 -5.18
CA HIS A 244 -6.75 9.90 -5.73
C HIS A 244 -7.03 10.93 -4.63
N ARG A 245 -6.62 12.18 -4.91
CA ARG A 245 -6.54 13.34 -3.99
C ARG A 245 -5.47 13.18 -2.92
N ASP A 246 -5.63 12.23 -2.04
CA ASP A 246 -4.71 11.99 -0.94
C ASP A 246 -4.94 10.60 -0.33
N ILE A 247 -3.86 9.83 -0.27
CA ILE A 247 -3.86 8.47 0.28
C ILE A 247 -4.17 8.45 1.78
N VAL A 248 -3.68 9.45 2.53
CA VAL A 248 -3.90 9.53 3.98
C VAL A 248 -5.39 9.77 4.26
N SER A 249 -5.99 10.72 3.56
CA SER A 249 -7.42 11.05 3.69
C SER A 249 -8.32 9.87 3.33
N ASN A 250 -7.98 9.10 2.27
CA ASN A 250 -8.78 7.95 1.87
C ASN A 250 -8.69 6.79 2.88
N ILE A 251 -7.49 6.52 3.42
CA ILE A 251 -7.33 5.55 4.53
C ILE A 251 -8.12 6.05 5.75
N GLY A 252 -7.94 7.30 6.14
CA GLY A 252 -8.63 7.91 7.29
C GLY A 252 -10.15 7.85 7.17
N PHE A 253 -10.70 8.01 5.96
CA PHE A 253 -12.13 7.82 5.71
C PHE A 253 -12.57 6.38 6.02
N CYS A 254 -11.81 5.38 5.58
CA CYS A 254 -12.12 3.98 5.86
C CYS A 254 -12.08 3.69 7.35
N LEU A 255 -11.04 4.16 8.06
CA LEU A 255 -10.89 3.98 9.49
C LEU A 255 -12.05 4.62 10.26
N LYS A 256 -12.39 5.87 9.93
CA LYS A 256 -13.51 6.60 10.53
C LYS A 256 -14.84 5.89 10.27
N SER A 257 -15.13 5.57 9.01
CA SER A 257 -16.37 4.89 8.61
C SER A 257 -16.51 3.54 9.31
N PHE A 258 -15.42 2.79 9.46
CA PHE A 258 -15.39 1.53 10.20
C PHE A 258 -15.73 1.77 11.69
N LEU A 259 -15.05 2.70 12.37
CA LEU A 259 -15.25 2.94 13.81
C LEU A 259 -16.64 3.51 14.17
N GLN A 260 -17.29 4.21 13.24
CA GLN A 260 -18.61 4.81 13.49
C GLN A 260 -19.76 3.80 13.40
N ARG A 261 -19.60 2.68 12.68
CA ARG A 261 -20.68 1.70 12.46
C ARG A 261 -21.27 1.14 13.78
N ASP A 262 -20.43 0.98 14.80
CA ASP A 262 -20.80 0.34 16.07
C ASP A 262 -21.29 1.38 17.10
N ARG A 263 -21.36 2.67 16.73
CA ARG A 263 -21.68 3.78 17.66
C ARG A 263 -23.05 4.42 17.44
N GLU A 264 -23.69 4.20 16.30
CA GLU A 264 -24.95 4.86 15.94
C GLU A 264 -26.15 4.41 16.79
N ASP A 265 -26.06 3.27 17.51
CA ASP A 265 -27.24 2.70 18.21
C ASP A 265 -27.37 3.05 19.71
N PHE A 266 -26.34 3.61 20.37
CA PHE A 266 -26.37 3.84 21.83
C PHE A 266 -26.10 5.30 22.25
N TRP A 267 -25.41 6.09 21.43
CA TRP A 267 -24.99 7.46 21.77
C TRP A 267 -25.76 8.55 21.01
N GLU A 268 -26.74 8.18 20.19
CA GLU A 268 -27.74 9.08 19.58
C GLU A 268 -29.03 9.12 20.41
#